data_AF-A0AAW2IA10-F1
#
_entry.id   AF-A0AAW2IA10-F1
#
_cell.length_a   1.000
_cell.length_b   1.000
_cell.length_c   1.000
_cell.angle_alpha   90.00
_cell.angle_beta   90.00
_cell.angle_gamma   90.00
#
_symmetry.space_group_name_H-M   'P 1'
#
loop_
_entity.id
_entity.type
_entity.pdbx_description
1 polymer ?
#
loop_
_entity_poly.entity_id
_entity_poly.type
_entity_poly.pdbx_seq_one_letter_code
_entity_poly.pdbx_strand_id
1 'polypeptide(L)'
;MADKLKKFFKNKKLDTSFKRAGPGYKLSESSSSSSGNSTQSNDYQPPRNRAGLTHETQQAAAAALARLEGKKKDTSVNKSFSAIQAQVRRELASEREKKSANAYQNSTTHKRDVVEIESPSVLAARDIYFKCPLIGPQILTKEEWNRKIKEFLYEQLQEEKGLTACLILHSLNKNPEKIKACVEILIRYFENILENPNEEKYRKIRLSNKVFVEKVMPMEGALQVLEAAGFEIIKLPHADGDEDFLVFPEEKLAEAHETLDILIDALRNAEPITLELDRNMQVLLPSEAKERSELPAIFFNLTVEEIRREQALRTEAVERSQMLRTKAMRERDEIHEVRKYRFGVIRIRFPEEVLLQGTFGVHEKFSSVIEFVREALRDETISFSLNTPTGQEITDENATLLELKLIPASVLNFRAQSAGKCFLKPEVMALVQTLS
;
A
#
# COMPACT_ATOMS: atom_id res chain seq x y z
N MET A 1 8.22 12.28 50.74
CA MET A 1 7.37 11.06 50.81
C MET A 1 7.00 10.48 49.44
N ALA A 2 6.88 11.29 48.38
CA ALA A 2 6.51 10.83 47.04
C ALA A 2 7.49 9.82 46.39
N ASP A 3 8.81 9.94 46.63
CA ASP A 3 9.80 9.03 46.01
C ASP A 3 9.81 7.62 46.60
N LYS A 4 9.45 7.49 47.89
CA LYS A 4 9.27 6.18 48.53
C LYS A 4 8.05 5.45 47.93
N LEU A 5 6.99 6.20 47.63
CA LEU A 5 5.78 5.67 47.01
C LEU A 5 6.03 5.24 45.55
N LYS A 6 6.78 6.02 44.77
CA LYS A 6 7.18 5.63 43.41
C LYS A 6 8.06 4.37 43.38
N LYS A 7 8.99 4.22 44.34
CA LYS A 7 9.78 2.99 44.51
C LYS A 7 8.91 1.79 44.88
N PHE A 8 7.91 1.98 45.73
CA PHE A 8 6.98 0.92 46.11
C PHE A 8 6.19 0.37 44.91
N PHE A 9 5.63 1.25 44.07
CA PHE A 9 4.90 0.82 42.87
C PHE A 9 5.79 0.19 41.80
N LYS A 10 7.06 0.64 41.67
CA LYS A 10 8.01 0.06 40.73
C LYS A 10 8.45 -1.35 41.16
N ASN A 11 8.68 -1.57 42.45
CA ASN A 11 9.00 -2.88 43.00
C ASN A 11 7.82 -3.85 42.88
N LYS A 12 6.58 -3.37 43.09
CA LYS A 12 5.37 -4.20 42.94
C LYS A 12 5.14 -4.64 41.50
N LYS A 13 5.45 -3.77 40.51
CA LYS A 13 5.40 -4.13 39.08
C LYS A 13 6.45 -5.17 38.70
N LEU A 14 7.68 -5.06 39.22
CA LEU A 14 8.73 -6.06 38.98
C LEU A 14 8.38 -7.42 39.60
N ASP A 15 7.80 -7.44 40.80
CA ASP A 15 7.41 -8.67 41.50
C ASP A 15 6.25 -9.39 40.79
N THR A 16 5.30 -8.66 40.20
CA THR A 16 4.25 -9.25 39.34
C THR A 16 4.78 -9.82 38.03
N SER A 17 5.86 -9.25 37.49
CA SER A 17 6.50 -9.78 36.28
C SER A 17 7.34 -11.03 36.57
N PHE A 18 7.98 -11.10 37.75
CA PHE A 18 8.75 -12.28 38.18
C PHE A 18 7.86 -13.45 38.59
N LYS A 19 6.69 -13.22 39.18
CA LYS A 19 5.74 -14.29 39.54
C LYS A 19 5.05 -14.96 38.34
N ARG A 20 5.06 -14.30 37.17
CA ARG A 20 4.44 -14.79 35.93
C ARG A 20 5.42 -15.57 35.04
N ALA A 21 6.72 -15.43 35.29
CA ALA A 21 7.74 -16.33 34.78
C ALA A 21 7.87 -17.47 35.79
N GLY A 22 7.66 -18.72 35.37
CA GLY A 22 7.72 -19.90 36.26
C GLY A 22 9.05 -20.04 37.02
N PRO A 23 9.15 -21.00 37.95
CA PRO A 23 10.32 -21.14 38.82
C PRO A 23 11.60 -21.31 37.99
N GLY A 24 12.58 -20.43 38.21
CA GLY A 24 13.85 -20.43 37.48
C GLY A 24 14.73 -21.62 37.87
N TYR A 25 15.23 -22.33 36.87
CA TYR A 25 16.14 -23.47 37.04
C TYR A 25 17.61 -23.00 36.91
N LYS A 26 18.49 -23.39 37.83
CA LYS A 26 19.93 -23.12 37.73
C LYS A 26 20.62 -24.33 37.11
N LEU A 27 21.52 -24.09 36.16
CA LEU A 27 22.27 -25.10 35.39
C LEU A 27 23.29 -25.93 36.22
N SER A 28 23.23 -25.87 37.55
CA SER A 28 24.10 -26.66 38.46
C SER A 28 23.33 -27.67 39.31
N GLU A 29 22.00 -27.75 39.20
CA GLU A 29 21.20 -28.70 39.99
C GLU A 29 20.90 -29.96 39.18
N SER A 30 21.52 -31.07 39.58
CA SER A 30 21.19 -32.42 39.15
C SER A 30 19.99 -32.94 39.95
N SER A 31 18.85 -33.15 39.28
CA SER A 31 17.63 -33.67 39.88
C SER A 31 17.69 -35.19 40.10
N SER A 32 17.71 -35.60 41.37
CA SER A 32 17.19 -36.88 41.88
C SER A 32 16.02 -36.51 42.82
N SER A 33 14.83 -37.11 42.83
CA SER A 33 14.44 -38.51 42.58
C SER A 33 12.91 -38.69 42.49
N SER A 34 12.52 -39.78 41.81
CA SER A 34 11.41 -40.74 42.10
C SER A 34 9.94 -40.31 41.97
N SER A 35 8.98 -41.11 41.49
CA SER A 35 8.90 -42.57 41.23
C SER A 35 7.58 -42.91 40.53
N GLY A 36 7.53 -43.99 39.73
CA GLY A 36 6.28 -44.59 39.26
C GLY A 36 6.48 -45.69 38.20
N ASN A 37 6.34 -46.96 38.63
CA ASN A 37 6.54 -48.20 37.87
C ASN A 37 5.63 -48.38 36.64
N SER A 38 6.15 -49.04 35.59
CA SER A 38 5.48 -50.19 34.97
C SER A 38 6.43 -50.99 34.06
N THR A 39 6.06 -52.26 33.91
CA THR A 39 6.83 -53.44 33.51
C THR A 39 6.65 -53.73 32.01
N GLN A 40 7.73 -54.10 31.29
CA GLN A 40 7.87 -55.32 30.43
C GLN A 40 8.82 -55.18 29.23
N SER A 41 9.56 -56.30 29.06
CA SER A 41 10.15 -56.95 27.87
C SER A 41 11.33 -56.32 27.09
N ASN A 42 12.47 -57.00 27.27
CA ASN A 42 13.68 -57.15 26.44
C ASN A 42 13.61 -56.75 24.96
N ASP A 43 14.57 -55.93 24.52
CA ASP A 43 15.76 -56.44 23.79
C ASP A 43 16.88 -55.37 23.82
N TYR A 44 18.03 -55.65 24.45
CA TYR A 44 19.17 -54.72 24.44
C TYR A 44 20.49 -55.48 24.32
N GLN A 45 21.13 -55.37 23.15
CA GLN A 45 22.51 -55.77 22.97
C GLN A 45 23.46 -54.78 23.67
N PRO A 46 24.52 -55.26 24.36
CA PRO A 46 25.46 -54.37 25.04
C PRO A 46 26.23 -53.52 24.01
N PRO A 47 26.38 -52.20 24.21
CA PRO A 47 27.16 -51.37 23.32
C PRO A 47 28.64 -51.73 23.48
N ARG A 48 29.30 -52.02 22.35
CA ARG A 48 30.76 -52.17 22.28
C ARG A 48 31.43 -50.96 22.94
N ASN A 49 32.36 -51.24 23.85
CA ASN A 49 33.25 -50.25 24.47
C ASN A 49 33.79 -49.30 23.40
N ARG A 50 33.37 -48.03 23.47
CA ARG A 50 33.93 -46.97 22.62
C ARG A 50 35.41 -46.85 22.99
N ALA A 51 36.28 -47.11 22.01
CA ALA A 51 37.70 -46.85 22.11
C ALA A 51 37.91 -45.40 22.59
N GLY A 52 38.87 -45.21 23.51
CA GLY A 52 39.26 -43.89 23.97
C GLY A 52 39.61 -42.97 22.80
N LEU A 53 39.37 -41.67 22.99
CA LEU A 53 39.69 -40.62 22.02
C LEU A 53 41.08 -40.85 21.39
N THR A 54 41.16 -40.86 20.06
CA THR A 54 42.44 -41.08 19.38
C THR A 54 43.40 -39.95 19.70
N HIS A 55 44.71 -40.23 19.57
CA HIS A 55 45.75 -39.25 19.84
C HIS A 55 45.56 -37.97 18.99
N GLU A 56 45.04 -38.08 17.76
CA GLU A 56 44.71 -36.91 16.95
C GLU A 56 43.55 -36.11 17.52
N THR A 57 42.53 -36.76 18.09
CA THR A 57 41.40 -36.06 18.70
C THR A 57 41.80 -35.34 19.99
N GLN A 58 42.70 -35.93 20.78
CA GLN A 58 43.29 -35.27 21.96
C GLN A 58 44.18 -34.10 21.58
N GLN A 59 45.01 -34.23 20.54
CA GLN A 59 45.86 -33.14 20.06
C GLN A 59 45.04 -31.99 19.47
N ALA A 60 43.96 -32.30 18.74
CA ALA A 60 43.00 -31.29 18.25
C ALA A 60 42.26 -30.59 19.42
N ALA A 61 41.86 -31.35 20.45
CA ALA A 61 41.24 -30.79 21.65
C ALA A 61 42.21 -29.89 22.43
N ALA A 62 43.48 -30.29 22.57
CA ALA A 62 44.52 -29.49 23.20
C ALA A 62 44.83 -28.21 22.41
N ALA A 63 44.87 -28.28 21.08
CA ALA A 63 45.05 -27.11 20.22
C ALA A 63 43.84 -26.14 20.28
N ALA A 64 42.62 -26.67 20.42
CA ALA A 64 41.41 -25.88 20.63
C ALA A 64 41.42 -25.17 21.99
N LEU A 65 41.86 -25.84 23.06
CA LEU A 65 42.01 -25.26 24.39
C LEU A 65 43.11 -24.18 24.43
N ALA A 66 44.24 -24.39 23.77
CA ALA A 66 45.30 -23.39 23.68
C ALA A 66 44.86 -22.10 22.95
N ARG A 67 43.98 -22.21 21.95
CA ARG A 67 43.35 -21.05 21.28
C ARG A 67 42.37 -20.31 22.19
N LEU A 68 41.72 -21.02 23.11
CA LEU A 68 40.78 -20.47 24.08
C LEU A 68 41.52 -19.77 25.24
N GLU A 69 42.67 -20.31 25.66
CA GLU A 69 43.54 -19.71 26.68
C GLU A 69 44.34 -18.51 26.17
N GLY A 70 44.81 -18.53 24.92
CA GLY A 70 45.44 -17.38 24.27
C GLY A 70 44.50 -16.17 24.11
N LYS A 71 43.18 -16.41 24.04
CA LYS A 71 42.14 -15.36 24.03
C LYS A 71 41.73 -14.86 25.42
N LYS A 72 42.21 -15.46 26.51
CA LYS A 72 41.84 -15.06 27.89
C LYS A 72 42.71 -13.95 28.48
N LYS A 73 43.77 -13.50 27.78
CA LYS A 73 44.65 -12.44 28.31
C LYS A 73 44.30 -11.01 27.90
N ASP A 74 43.37 -10.82 26.97
CA ASP A 74 42.77 -9.52 26.69
C ASP A 74 41.26 -9.67 26.54
N THR A 75 40.51 -8.77 27.19
CA THR A 75 39.04 -8.63 27.19
C THR A 75 38.24 -9.45 28.22
N SER A 76 38.45 -9.12 29.51
CA SER A 76 37.33 -9.09 30.46
C SER A 76 36.34 -7.98 30.05
N VAL A 77 35.51 -8.26 29.04
CA VAL A 77 34.41 -7.36 28.68
C VAL A 77 33.17 -7.86 29.40
N ASN A 78 33.04 -7.42 30.66
CA ASN A 78 31.72 -7.20 31.24
C ASN A 78 31.02 -6.16 30.35
N LYS A 79 30.24 -6.60 29.34
CA LYS A 79 29.34 -5.73 28.58
C LYS A 79 28.25 -5.27 29.54
N SER A 80 28.56 -4.24 30.33
CA SER A 80 27.61 -3.62 31.23
C SER A 80 26.40 -3.12 30.44
N PHE A 81 25.22 -3.15 31.05
CA PHE A 81 24.00 -2.60 30.46
C PHE A 81 24.21 -1.17 29.88
N SER A 82 25.11 -0.40 30.50
CA SER A 82 25.57 0.92 30.03
C SER A 82 26.29 0.88 28.69
N ALA A 83 27.18 -0.09 28.46
CA ALA A 83 27.89 -0.26 27.18
C ALA A 83 26.94 -0.62 26.03
N ILE A 84 25.97 -1.50 26.31
CA ILE A 84 24.91 -1.86 25.35
C ILE A 84 24.02 -0.64 25.07
N GLN A 85 23.62 0.11 26.10
CA GLN A 85 22.80 1.31 25.96
C GLN A 85 23.54 2.43 25.20
N ALA A 86 24.85 2.58 25.40
CA ALA A 86 25.67 3.56 24.70
C ALA A 86 25.84 3.20 23.22
N GLN A 87 26.04 1.92 22.90
CA GLN A 87 26.12 1.45 21.52
C GLN A 87 24.78 1.64 20.79
N VAL A 88 23.66 1.22 21.40
CA VAL A 88 22.31 1.41 20.83
C VAL A 88 21.99 2.89 20.61
N ARG A 89 22.38 3.77 21.54
CA ARG A 89 22.18 5.22 21.40
C ARG A 89 23.01 5.79 20.25
N ARG A 90 24.25 5.34 20.09
CA ARG A 90 25.15 5.79 19.01
C ARG A 90 24.65 5.33 17.64
N GLU A 91 24.19 4.08 17.53
CA GLU A 91 23.58 3.55 16.31
C GLU A 91 22.29 4.32 15.95
N LEU A 92 21.39 4.54 16.91
CA LEU A 92 20.17 5.35 16.72
C LEU A 92 20.46 6.81 16.33
N ALA A 93 21.50 7.41 16.89
CA ALA A 93 21.93 8.76 16.52
C ALA A 93 22.47 8.79 15.09
N SER A 94 23.32 7.83 14.72
CA SER A 94 23.86 7.73 13.36
C SER A 94 22.78 7.44 12.30
N GLU A 95 21.75 6.66 12.64
CA GLU A 95 20.59 6.47 11.76
C GLU A 95 19.72 7.73 11.65
N ARG A 96 19.55 8.48 12.74
CA ARG A 96 18.85 9.77 12.72
C ARG A 96 19.60 10.78 11.86
N GLU A 97 20.93 10.82 11.94
CA GLU A 97 21.78 11.69 11.13
C GLU A 97 21.72 11.32 9.65
N LYS A 98 21.78 10.02 9.31
CA LYS A 98 21.56 9.53 7.94
C LYS A 98 20.15 9.87 7.42
N LYS A 99 19.13 9.77 8.27
CA LYS A 99 17.76 10.19 7.92
C LYS A 99 17.61 11.70 7.76
N SER A 100 18.26 12.51 8.58
CA SER A 100 18.24 13.98 8.42
C SER A 100 19.01 14.42 7.18
N ALA A 101 20.09 13.74 6.81
CA ALA A 101 20.82 13.99 5.57
C ALA A 101 19.96 13.64 4.33
N ASN A 102 19.26 12.49 4.35
CA ASN A 102 18.31 12.15 3.28
C ASN A 102 17.06 13.04 3.26
N ALA A 103 16.62 13.57 4.40
CA ALA A 103 15.50 14.51 4.47
C ALA A 103 15.88 15.90 3.92
N TYR A 104 17.13 16.32 4.05
CA TYR A 104 17.63 17.60 3.53
C TYR A 104 17.85 17.58 2.01
N GLN A 105 18.14 16.41 1.41
CA GLN A 105 18.19 16.27 -0.05
C GLN A 105 16.81 16.19 -0.71
N ASN A 106 15.77 15.76 0.02
CA ASN A 106 14.40 15.65 -0.49
C ASN A 106 13.60 16.97 -0.48
N SER A 107 14.13 18.07 0.08
CA SER A 107 13.40 19.34 0.19
C SER A 107 13.68 20.34 -0.93
N THR A 108 14.65 20.11 -1.81
CA THR A 108 15.05 21.12 -2.83
C THR A 108 14.86 20.71 -4.30
N THR A 109 14.32 19.53 -4.60
CA THR A 109 13.92 19.17 -5.98
C THR A 109 12.76 18.19 -5.96
N HIS A 110 11.52 18.70 -6.00
CA HIS A 110 10.34 17.88 -6.30
C HIS A 110 10.25 17.61 -7.80
N LYS A 111 11.05 16.64 -8.28
CA LYS A 111 10.50 15.57 -9.11
C LYS A 111 10.50 14.36 -8.21
N ARG A 112 9.31 13.85 -7.88
CA ARG A 112 9.22 12.47 -7.38
C ARG A 112 9.68 11.64 -8.55
N ASP A 113 10.96 11.27 -8.58
CA ASP A 113 11.37 10.13 -9.39
C ASP A 113 10.48 9.01 -8.92
N VAL A 114 9.56 8.63 -9.80
CA VAL A 114 8.86 7.36 -9.71
C VAL A 114 10.02 6.38 -9.64
N VAL A 115 10.30 5.87 -8.44
CA VAL A 115 11.09 4.66 -8.34
C VAL A 115 10.21 3.65 -9.07
N GLU A 116 10.51 3.43 -10.34
CA GLU A 116 10.19 2.20 -11.03
C GLU A 116 10.79 1.11 -10.15
N ILE A 117 9.99 0.66 -9.20
CA ILE A 117 10.13 -0.69 -8.69
C ILE A 117 9.97 -1.49 -9.97
N GLU A 118 11.08 -2.03 -10.47
CA GLU A 118 11.08 -3.02 -11.53
C GLU A 118 10.14 -4.12 -11.07
N SER A 119 8.86 -3.96 -11.40
CA SER A 119 7.85 -4.98 -11.23
C SER A 119 8.33 -6.09 -12.14
N PRO A 120 8.58 -7.30 -11.60
CA PRO A 120 9.09 -8.39 -12.43
C PRO A 120 8.16 -8.50 -13.62
N SER A 121 8.71 -8.40 -14.84
CA SER A 121 7.97 -8.47 -16.12
C SER A 121 7.17 -9.77 -16.31
N VAL A 122 7.20 -10.63 -15.30
CA VAL A 122 6.49 -11.90 -15.13
C VAL A 122 5.01 -11.70 -14.75
N LEU A 123 4.59 -10.50 -14.32
CA LEU A 123 3.18 -10.19 -14.12
C LEU A 123 2.56 -9.78 -15.47
N ALA A 124 1.94 -10.75 -16.16
CA ALA A 124 1.34 -10.62 -17.50
C ALA A 124 0.11 -9.69 -17.61
N ALA A 125 0.07 -8.57 -16.88
CA ALA A 125 -0.90 -7.50 -17.11
C ALA A 125 -0.27 -6.50 -18.08
N ARG A 126 -0.74 -6.49 -19.34
CA ARG A 126 -0.20 -5.63 -20.39
C ARG A 126 -0.32 -4.14 -20.06
N ASP A 127 -1.38 -3.72 -19.34
CA ASP A 127 -1.58 -2.39 -18.76
C ASP A 127 -2.82 -2.40 -17.83
N ILE A 128 -3.05 -1.33 -17.06
CA ILE A 128 -4.23 -1.15 -16.20
C ILE A 128 -5.22 -0.19 -16.86
N TYR A 129 -6.44 -0.68 -17.06
CA TYR A 129 -7.49 0.05 -17.76
C TYR A 129 -8.64 0.46 -16.84
N PHE A 130 -9.34 1.51 -17.23
CA PHE A 130 -10.47 2.07 -16.51
C PHE A 130 -11.62 2.32 -17.48
N LYS A 131 -12.83 2.42 -16.92
CA LYS A 131 -14.05 2.82 -17.60
C LYS A 131 -14.72 3.96 -16.84
N CYS A 132 -15.45 4.82 -17.55
CA CYS A 132 -16.21 5.92 -16.96
C CYS A 132 -17.65 5.89 -17.53
N PRO A 133 -18.62 5.37 -16.76
CA PRO A 133 -20.01 5.25 -17.23
C PRO A 133 -20.63 6.58 -17.70
N LEU A 134 -20.19 7.70 -17.15
CA LEU A 134 -20.76 9.04 -17.41
C LEU A 134 -20.32 9.64 -18.75
N ILE A 135 -19.17 9.27 -19.28
CA ILE A 135 -18.59 9.92 -20.48
C ILE A 135 -18.66 8.99 -21.68
N GLY A 136 -18.42 7.68 -21.49
CA GLY A 136 -18.58 6.74 -22.59
C GLY A 136 -18.11 5.31 -22.30
N PRO A 137 -18.45 4.37 -23.19
CA PRO A 137 -18.17 2.94 -23.01
C PRO A 137 -16.71 2.53 -23.30
N GLN A 138 -15.80 3.49 -23.54
CA GLN A 138 -14.42 3.14 -23.91
C GLN A 138 -13.62 2.63 -22.71
N ILE A 139 -12.67 1.74 -22.98
CA ILE A 139 -11.75 1.20 -21.98
C ILE A 139 -10.38 1.81 -22.28
N LEU A 140 -9.87 2.62 -21.37
CA LEU A 140 -8.65 3.43 -21.58
C LEU A 140 -7.79 3.45 -20.33
N THR A 141 -6.53 3.84 -20.49
CA THR A 141 -5.64 4.08 -19.35
C THR A 141 -6.12 5.29 -18.53
N LYS A 142 -5.64 5.39 -17.29
CA LYS A 142 -6.00 6.52 -16.41
C LYS A 142 -5.61 7.88 -17.01
N GLU A 143 -4.49 7.95 -17.72
CA GLU A 143 -3.99 9.21 -18.30
C GLU A 143 -4.86 9.67 -19.46
N GLU A 144 -5.22 8.74 -20.35
CA GLU A 144 -6.14 9.00 -21.46
C GLU A 144 -7.52 9.41 -20.95
N TRP A 145 -8.03 8.77 -19.90
CA TRP A 145 -9.26 9.17 -19.26
C TRP A 145 -9.19 10.56 -18.64
N ASN A 146 -8.11 10.92 -17.93
CA ASN A 146 -7.98 12.28 -17.38
C ASN A 146 -8.01 13.34 -18.49
N ARG A 147 -7.37 13.05 -19.64
CA ARG A 147 -7.43 13.94 -20.82
C ARG A 147 -8.85 14.04 -21.36
N LYS A 148 -9.53 12.90 -21.57
CA LYS A 148 -10.91 12.88 -22.07
C LYS A 148 -11.91 13.55 -21.13
N ILE A 149 -11.79 13.32 -19.81
CA ILE A 149 -12.61 13.99 -18.79
C ILE A 149 -12.40 15.49 -18.88
N LYS A 150 -11.14 15.93 -18.97
CA LYS A 150 -10.82 17.34 -19.12
C LYS A 150 -11.44 17.93 -20.40
N GLU A 151 -11.24 17.30 -21.55
CA GLU A 151 -11.83 17.74 -22.83
C GLU A 151 -13.36 17.82 -22.74
N PHE A 152 -14.02 16.77 -22.25
CA PHE A 152 -15.46 16.71 -22.07
C PHE A 152 -15.98 17.82 -21.15
N LEU A 153 -15.34 18.04 -20.00
CA LEU A 153 -15.75 19.08 -19.06
C LEU A 153 -15.55 20.49 -19.64
N TYR A 154 -14.46 20.75 -20.37
CA TYR A 154 -14.24 22.06 -20.97
C TYR A 154 -15.15 22.34 -22.19
N GLU A 155 -15.57 21.30 -22.90
CA GLU A 155 -16.60 21.39 -23.95
C GLU A 155 -17.96 21.74 -23.32
N GLN A 156 -18.37 21.02 -22.28
CA GLN A 156 -19.61 21.27 -21.54
C GLN A 156 -19.61 22.63 -20.82
N LEU A 157 -18.43 23.16 -20.45
CA LEU A 157 -18.30 24.49 -19.87
C LEU A 157 -18.77 25.60 -20.82
N GLN A 158 -18.72 25.38 -22.14
CA GLN A 158 -19.24 26.36 -23.11
C GLN A 158 -20.77 26.46 -23.08
N GLU A 159 -21.45 25.38 -22.69
CA GLU A 159 -22.91 25.30 -22.61
C GLU A 159 -23.40 25.74 -21.22
N GLU A 160 -22.86 25.12 -20.16
CA GLU A 160 -23.31 25.26 -18.76
C GLU A 160 -22.12 25.67 -17.88
N LYS A 161 -21.83 26.98 -17.79
CA LYS A 161 -20.64 27.49 -17.11
C LYS A 161 -20.59 27.20 -15.61
N GLY A 162 -21.71 27.33 -14.90
CA GLY A 162 -21.76 27.26 -13.44
C GLY A 162 -21.50 25.86 -12.90
N LEU A 163 -22.43 24.93 -13.18
CA LEU A 163 -22.36 23.56 -12.67
C LEU A 163 -21.12 22.82 -13.17
N THR A 164 -20.74 23.02 -14.43
CA THR A 164 -19.56 22.36 -15.01
C THR A 164 -18.27 22.84 -14.36
N ALA A 165 -18.15 24.13 -14.02
CA ALA A 165 -16.98 24.65 -13.31
C ALA A 165 -16.83 24.03 -11.91
N CYS A 166 -17.95 23.84 -11.19
CA CYS A 166 -17.97 23.12 -9.92
C CYS A 166 -17.50 21.66 -10.09
N LEU A 167 -17.96 20.99 -11.15
CA LEU A 167 -17.58 19.61 -11.45
C LEU A 167 -16.09 19.48 -11.81
N ILE A 168 -15.53 20.45 -12.56
CA ILE A 168 -14.09 20.54 -12.86
C ILE A 168 -13.27 20.66 -11.57
N LEU A 169 -13.71 21.53 -10.66
CA LEU A 169 -13.04 21.77 -9.38
C LEU A 169 -12.91 20.49 -8.55
N HIS A 170 -13.95 19.66 -8.53
CA HIS A 170 -13.92 18.39 -7.80
C HIS A 170 -13.22 17.26 -8.56
N SER A 171 -13.34 17.20 -9.89
CA SER A 171 -12.90 16.03 -10.67
C SER A 171 -11.44 16.07 -11.14
N LEU A 172 -10.89 17.24 -11.48
CA LEU A 172 -9.54 17.35 -12.04
C LEU A 172 -8.45 17.55 -10.99
N ASN A 173 -8.83 17.90 -9.76
CA ASN A 173 -7.90 18.15 -8.67
C ASN A 173 -7.64 16.89 -7.84
N LYS A 174 -6.38 16.65 -7.46
CA LYS A 174 -5.96 15.38 -6.81
C LYS A 174 -6.06 15.36 -5.29
N ASN A 175 -5.99 16.53 -4.64
CA ASN A 175 -5.85 16.60 -3.18
C ASN A 175 -7.18 17.05 -2.54
N PRO A 176 -7.91 16.14 -1.84
CA PRO A 176 -9.23 16.44 -1.30
C PRO A 176 -9.20 17.53 -0.22
N GLU A 177 -8.12 17.65 0.56
CA GLU A 177 -8.00 18.69 1.60
C GLU A 177 -7.89 20.08 0.97
N LYS A 178 -7.14 20.19 -0.13
CA LYS A 178 -7.01 21.46 -0.87
C LYS A 178 -8.30 21.82 -1.59
N ILE A 179 -9.00 20.84 -2.15
CA ILE A 179 -10.33 21.04 -2.76
C ILE A 179 -11.29 21.60 -1.73
N LYS A 180 -11.42 20.95 -0.56
CA LYS A 180 -12.31 21.43 0.52
C LYS A 180 -11.96 22.85 0.97
N ALA A 181 -10.67 23.13 1.20
CA ALA A 181 -10.24 24.47 1.59
C ALA A 181 -10.55 25.54 0.54
N CYS A 182 -10.42 25.21 -0.75
CA CYS A 182 -10.79 26.11 -1.85
C CYS A 182 -12.30 26.33 -1.90
N VAL A 183 -13.08 25.24 -1.82
CA VAL A 183 -14.55 25.26 -1.83
C VAL A 183 -15.10 26.12 -0.68
N GLU A 184 -14.56 25.97 0.54
CA GLU A 184 -14.94 26.79 1.69
C GLU A 184 -14.69 28.29 1.44
N ILE A 185 -13.59 28.65 0.79
CA ILE A 185 -13.28 30.04 0.45
C ILE A 185 -14.24 30.59 -0.59
N LEU A 186 -14.54 29.82 -1.64
CA LEU A 186 -15.48 30.22 -2.69
C LEU A 186 -16.89 30.42 -2.13
N ILE A 187 -17.37 29.48 -1.31
CA ILE A 187 -18.66 29.58 -0.62
C ILE A 187 -18.68 30.83 0.27
N ARG A 188 -17.62 31.10 1.03
CA ARG A 188 -17.52 32.30 1.87
C ARG A 188 -17.63 33.58 1.05
N TYR A 189 -17.02 33.63 -0.15
CA TYR A 189 -17.14 34.80 -1.03
C TYR A 189 -18.59 35.02 -1.47
N PHE A 190 -19.30 33.95 -1.84
CA PHE A 190 -20.68 34.02 -2.26
C PHE A 190 -21.64 34.38 -1.12
N GLU A 191 -21.50 33.73 0.05
CA GLU A 191 -22.29 34.03 1.25
C GLU A 191 -22.13 35.50 1.69
N ASN A 192 -20.91 36.05 1.67
CA ASN A 192 -20.70 37.44 2.05
C ASN A 192 -21.43 38.44 1.11
N ILE A 193 -21.55 38.12 -0.17
CA ILE A 193 -22.29 38.94 -1.15
C ILE A 193 -23.80 38.83 -0.92
N LEU A 194 -24.29 37.62 -0.63
CA LEU A 194 -25.71 37.37 -0.33
C LEU A 194 -26.16 38.03 0.98
N GLU A 195 -25.36 37.92 2.04
CA GLU A 195 -25.66 38.51 3.35
C GLU A 195 -25.54 40.04 3.35
N ASN A 196 -24.59 40.60 2.59
CA ASN A 196 -24.26 42.03 2.61
C ASN A 196 -24.14 42.61 1.18
N PRO A 197 -25.24 42.65 0.41
CA PRO A 197 -25.23 43.02 -1.01
C PRO A 197 -24.72 44.44 -1.28
N ASN A 198 -25.01 45.37 -0.36
CA ASN A 198 -24.63 46.79 -0.51
C ASN A 198 -23.16 47.06 -0.15
N GLU A 199 -22.44 46.10 0.41
CA GLU A 199 -21.09 46.33 0.92
C GLU A 199 -20.01 46.02 -0.15
N GLU A 200 -19.44 47.08 -0.75
CA GLU A 200 -18.45 46.98 -1.83
C GLU A 200 -17.21 46.13 -1.50
N LYS A 201 -16.80 46.07 -0.23
CA LYS A 201 -15.59 45.33 0.17
C LYS A 201 -15.71 43.83 -0.09
N TYR A 202 -16.93 43.27 -0.06
CA TYR A 202 -17.18 41.85 -0.33
C TYR A 202 -17.37 41.56 -1.82
N ARG A 203 -17.62 42.60 -2.62
CA ARG A 203 -17.72 42.52 -4.08
C ARG A 203 -16.36 42.59 -4.78
N LYS A 204 -15.25 42.76 -4.05
CA LYS A 204 -13.90 42.94 -4.62
C LYS A 204 -12.93 41.92 -4.01
N ILE A 205 -12.30 41.10 -4.84
CA ILE A 205 -11.28 40.12 -4.44
C ILE A 205 -9.97 40.47 -5.14
N ARG A 206 -8.92 40.70 -4.36
CA ARG A 206 -7.57 41.01 -4.88
C ARG A 206 -6.87 39.74 -5.35
N LEU A 207 -6.45 39.66 -6.63
CA LEU A 207 -5.78 38.46 -7.15
C LEU A 207 -4.42 38.20 -6.50
N SER A 208 -3.71 39.24 -6.04
CA SER A 208 -2.43 39.13 -5.34
C SER A 208 -2.57 38.76 -3.86
N ASN A 209 -3.79 38.57 -3.34
CA ASN A 209 -3.99 38.15 -1.95
C ASN A 209 -3.36 36.77 -1.72
N LYS A 210 -2.50 36.67 -0.69
CA LYS A 210 -1.77 35.44 -0.36
C LYS A 210 -2.68 34.21 -0.23
N VAL A 211 -3.84 34.34 0.42
CA VAL A 211 -4.79 33.23 0.61
C VAL A 211 -5.37 32.80 -0.74
N PHE A 212 -5.71 33.75 -1.60
CA PHE A 212 -6.26 33.49 -2.93
C PHE A 212 -5.21 32.81 -3.83
N VAL A 213 -4.00 33.34 -3.88
CA VAL A 213 -2.87 32.82 -4.67
C VAL A 213 -2.47 31.40 -4.24
N GLU A 214 -2.47 31.11 -2.94
CA GLU A 214 -2.02 29.80 -2.44
C GLU A 214 -3.11 28.72 -2.49
N LYS A 215 -4.38 29.09 -2.31
CA LYS A 215 -5.48 28.12 -2.11
C LYS A 215 -6.48 28.05 -3.25
N VAL A 216 -6.75 29.16 -3.94
CA VAL A 216 -7.79 29.25 -4.98
C VAL A 216 -7.19 29.21 -6.37
N MET A 217 -6.17 30.05 -6.64
CA MET A 217 -5.54 30.16 -7.95
C MET A 217 -4.93 28.84 -8.50
N PRO A 218 -4.31 27.96 -7.68
CA PRO A 218 -3.74 26.71 -8.19
C PRO A 218 -4.79 25.63 -8.52
N MET A 219 -6.07 25.87 -8.21
CA MET A 219 -7.14 24.90 -8.35
C MET A 219 -7.79 25.04 -9.72
N GLU A 220 -7.77 23.95 -10.50
CA GLU A 220 -8.41 23.93 -11.82
C GLU A 220 -9.93 24.06 -11.65
N GLY A 221 -10.58 24.95 -12.42
CA GLY A 221 -12.02 25.24 -12.32
C GLY A 221 -12.39 26.37 -11.37
N ALA A 222 -11.52 26.76 -10.43
CA ALA A 222 -11.89 27.76 -9.41
C ALA A 222 -12.16 29.16 -9.98
N LEU A 223 -11.39 29.58 -10.98
CA LEU A 223 -11.63 30.85 -11.67
C LEU A 223 -12.92 30.81 -12.50
N GLN A 224 -13.19 29.69 -13.17
CA GLN A 224 -14.41 29.49 -13.95
C GLN A 224 -15.66 29.54 -13.06
N VAL A 225 -15.57 29.04 -11.81
CA VAL A 225 -16.64 29.16 -10.82
C VAL A 225 -16.91 30.64 -10.47
N LEU A 226 -15.85 31.45 -10.29
CA LEU A 226 -15.99 32.88 -10.00
C LEU A 226 -16.54 33.66 -11.20
N GLU A 227 -16.09 33.35 -12.41
CA GLU A 227 -16.64 33.94 -13.64
C GLU A 227 -18.11 33.57 -13.84
N ALA A 228 -18.48 32.31 -13.61
CA ALA A 228 -19.86 31.84 -13.71
C ALA A 228 -20.76 32.46 -12.63
N ALA A 229 -20.22 32.73 -11.44
CA ALA A 229 -20.91 33.49 -10.41
C ALA A 229 -21.17 34.95 -10.82
N GLY A 230 -20.39 35.49 -11.76
CA GLY A 230 -20.55 36.84 -12.29
C GLY A 230 -19.40 37.79 -11.99
N PHE A 231 -18.30 37.33 -11.39
CA PHE A 231 -17.11 38.14 -11.19
C PHE A 231 -16.39 38.43 -12.51
N GLU A 232 -15.83 39.63 -12.61
CA GLU A 232 -15.07 40.09 -13.77
C GLU A 232 -13.68 40.56 -13.33
N ILE A 233 -12.67 40.29 -14.15
CA ILE A 233 -11.29 40.72 -13.88
C ILE A 233 -11.14 42.17 -14.35
N ILE A 234 -10.89 43.08 -13.41
CA ILE A 234 -10.73 44.51 -13.64
C ILE A 234 -9.41 44.99 -13.02
N LYS A 235 -8.66 45.81 -13.77
CA LYS A 235 -7.48 46.50 -13.24
C LYS A 235 -7.90 47.73 -12.44
N LEU A 236 -7.52 47.76 -11.17
CA LEU A 236 -7.79 48.87 -10.28
C LEU A 236 -6.47 49.44 -9.71
N PRO A 237 -6.38 50.76 -9.53
CA PRO A 237 -5.22 51.37 -8.91
C PRO A 237 -5.13 50.97 -7.43
N HIS A 238 -3.97 50.46 -7.01
CA HIS A 238 -3.69 50.03 -5.65
C HIS A 238 -2.26 50.38 -5.25
N ALA A 239 -2.08 51.22 -4.22
CA ALA A 239 -0.85 51.61 -3.50
C ALA A 239 0.46 51.81 -4.31
N ASP A 240 0.95 50.80 -5.04
CA ASP A 240 2.20 50.76 -5.81
C ASP A 240 1.99 50.53 -7.33
N GLY A 241 0.75 50.59 -7.85
CA GLY A 241 0.46 50.49 -9.29
C GLY A 241 -0.96 50.04 -9.62
N ASP A 242 -1.21 49.64 -10.86
CA ASP A 242 -2.46 48.99 -11.25
C ASP A 242 -2.37 47.48 -10.96
N GLU A 243 -3.35 46.94 -10.22
CA GLU A 243 -3.44 45.51 -9.90
C GLU A 243 -4.74 44.89 -10.41
N ASP A 244 -4.72 43.60 -10.72
CA ASP A 244 -5.91 42.87 -11.12
C ASP A 244 -6.78 42.52 -9.89
N PHE A 245 -8.08 42.81 -9.98
CA PHE A 245 -9.11 42.44 -9.01
C PHE A 245 -10.23 41.68 -9.71
N LEU A 246 -10.81 40.69 -9.02
CA LEU A 246 -12.11 40.12 -9.36
C LEU A 246 -13.18 40.97 -8.71
N VAL A 247 -14.03 41.59 -9.52
CA VAL A 247 -15.09 42.49 -9.07
C VAL A 247 -16.44 41.92 -9.46
N PHE A 248 -17.38 41.92 -8.52
CA PHE A 248 -18.77 41.55 -8.75
C PHE A 248 -19.58 42.81 -9.12
N PRO A 249 -20.09 42.94 -10.36
CA PRO A 249 -20.84 44.11 -10.80
C PRO A 249 -22.17 44.27 -10.05
N GLU A 250 -22.57 45.52 -9.78
CA GLU A 250 -23.85 45.81 -9.12
C GLU A 250 -25.07 45.42 -9.96
N GLU A 251 -24.94 45.52 -11.29
CA GLU A 251 -26.00 45.17 -12.25
C GLU A 251 -26.43 43.70 -12.12
N LYS A 252 -25.49 42.82 -11.78
CA LYS A 252 -25.73 41.38 -11.64
C LYS A 252 -26.32 41.00 -10.28
N LEU A 253 -26.40 41.93 -9.33
CA LEU A 253 -26.81 41.65 -7.95
C LEU A 253 -28.29 41.23 -7.84
N ALA A 254 -29.13 41.67 -8.77
CA ALA A 254 -30.55 41.30 -8.82
C ALA A 254 -30.77 39.81 -9.14
N GLU A 255 -29.95 39.24 -10.02
CA GLU A 255 -30.00 37.82 -10.46
C GLU A 255 -28.99 36.94 -9.69
N ALA A 256 -28.17 37.56 -8.84
CA ALA A 256 -27.12 36.90 -8.08
C ALA A 256 -27.66 35.91 -7.04
N HIS A 257 -28.82 36.19 -6.42
CA HIS A 257 -29.33 35.33 -5.35
C HIS A 257 -29.53 33.89 -5.80
N GLU A 258 -30.31 33.69 -6.86
CA GLU A 258 -30.59 32.37 -7.40
C GLU A 258 -29.32 31.69 -7.93
N THR A 259 -28.49 32.44 -8.66
CA THR A 259 -27.24 31.90 -9.25
C THR A 259 -26.23 31.47 -8.19
N LEU A 260 -26.00 32.31 -7.17
CA LEU A 260 -25.05 32.02 -6.11
C LEU A 260 -25.54 30.88 -5.20
N ASP A 261 -26.84 30.79 -4.89
CA ASP A 261 -27.39 29.68 -4.11
C ASP A 261 -27.21 28.34 -4.83
N ILE A 262 -27.48 28.29 -6.15
CA ILE A 262 -27.23 27.10 -6.98
C ILE A 262 -25.75 26.72 -6.96
N LEU A 263 -24.85 27.70 -7.09
CA LEU A 263 -23.41 27.45 -7.07
C LEU A 263 -22.91 26.99 -5.69
N ILE A 264 -23.43 27.56 -4.59
CA ILE A 264 -23.10 27.14 -3.23
C ILE A 264 -23.53 25.69 -3.01
N ASP A 265 -24.76 25.33 -3.42
CA ASP A 265 -25.27 23.97 -3.27
C ASP A 265 -24.45 22.98 -4.12
N ALA A 266 -24.18 23.33 -5.38
CA ALA A 266 -23.32 22.54 -6.27
C ALA A 266 -21.90 22.37 -5.70
N LEU A 267 -21.29 23.42 -5.16
CA LEU A 267 -19.94 23.33 -4.58
C LEU A 267 -19.88 22.40 -3.36
N ARG A 268 -20.94 22.38 -2.54
CA ARG A 268 -21.04 21.52 -1.35
C ARG A 268 -21.29 20.06 -1.71
N ASN A 269 -22.15 19.82 -2.69
CA ASN A 269 -22.73 18.50 -2.95
C ASN A 269 -22.23 17.83 -4.24
N ALA A 270 -21.39 18.50 -5.05
CA ALA A 270 -20.86 17.91 -6.28
C ALA A 270 -20.04 16.64 -6.00
N GLU A 271 -20.48 15.55 -6.61
CA GLU A 271 -19.74 14.30 -6.63
C GLU A 271 -18.72 14.32 -7.79
N PRO A 272 -17.42 14.07 -7.53
CA PRO A 272 -16.43 14.04 -8.59
C PRO A 272 -16.67 12.88 -9.55
N ILE A 273 -16.29 13.05 -10.82
CA ILE A 273 -16.30 11.95 -11.79
C ILE A 273 -15.29 10.89 -11.33
N THR A 274 -15.80 9.72 -10.94
CA THR A 274 -14.98 8.58 -10.54
C THR A 274 -14.67 7.68 -11.73
N LEU A 275 -13.44 7.14 -11.74
CA LEU A 275 -13.03 6.13 -12.70
C LEU A 275 -13.16 4.75 -12.07
N GLU A 276 -13.90 3.87 -12.73
CA GLU A 276 -14.03 2.48 -12.33
C GLU A 276 -12.90 1.67 -12.95
N LEU A 277 -12.30 0.78 -12.15
CA LEU A 277 -11.30 -0.15 -12.65
C LEU A 277 -11.97 -1.11 -13.63
N ASP A 278 -11.46 -1.18 -14.85
CA ASP A 278 -11.87 -2.22 -15.78
C ASP A 278 -11.20 -3.54 -15.40
N ARG A 279 -11.98 -4.62 -15.37
CA ARG A 279 -11.47 -5.93 -14.96
C ARG A 279 -10.52 -6.50 -15.99
N ASN A 280 -10.53 -5.99 -17.23
CA ASN A 280 -9.79 -6.52 -18.37
C ASN A 280 -9.95 -8.03 -18.43
N MET A 281 -11.21 -8.47 -18.50
CA MET A 281 -11.58 -9.88 -18.46
C MET A 281 -10.95 -10.59 -19.65
N GLN A 282 -10.13 -11.60 -19.37
CA GLN A 282 -9.44 -12.39 -20.40
C GLN A 282 -9.62 -13.87 -20.11
N VAL A 283 -9.71 -14.66 -21.18
CA VAL A 283 -9.77 -16.11 -21.10
C VAL A 283 -8.48 -16.68 -21.67
N LEU A 284 -7.78 -17.47 -20.87
CA LEU A 284 -6.49 -18.06 -21.22
C LEU A 284 -6.60 -19.59 -21.28
N LEU A 285 -5.97 -20.20 -22.28
CA LEU A 285 -5.92 -21.64 -22.45
C LEU A 285 -4.56 -22.20 -21.97
N PRO A 286 -4.52 -23.29 -21.18
CA PRO A 286 -3.26 -23.89 -20.74
C PRO A 286 -2.39 -24.43 -21.87
N SER A 287 -2.97 -24.72 -23.04
CA SER A 287 -2.24 -25.19 -24.21
C SER A 287 -1.15 -24.23 -24.68
N GLU A 288 -1.27 -22.95 -24.32
CA GLU A 288 -0.36 -21.88 -24.76
C GLU A 288 0.90 -21.82 -23.89
N ALA A 289 0.84 -22.22 -22.61
CA ALA A 289 2.00 -22.32 -21.73
C ALA A 289 2.83 -23.60 -21.97
N LYS A 290 2.49 -24.40 -22.98
CA LYS A 290 3.03 -25.74 -23.21
C LYS A 290 4.31 -25.76 -24.05
N GLU A 291 4.77 -24.61 -24.56
CA GLU A 291 6.13 -24.49 -25.08
C GLU A 291 7.13 -24.58 -23.92
N ARG A 292 7.40 -25.82 -23.49
CA ARG A 292 8.54 -26.14 -22.64
C ARG A 292 9.80 -25.91 -23.48
N SER A 293 10.36 -24.72 -23.37
CA SER A 293 11.70 -24.43 -23.87
C SER A 293 12.67 -25.28 -23.03
N GLU A 294 13.24 -26.32 -23.64
CA GLU A 294 14.31 -27.09 -23.00
C GLU A 294 15.54 -26.18 -22.86
N LEU A 295 15.79 -25.73 -21.63
CA LEU A 295 16.92 -24.86 -21.33
C LEU A 295 18.22 -25.69 -21.39
N PRO A 296 19.30 -25.14 -21.99
CA PRO A 296 20.60 -25.82 -22.02
C PRO A 296 21.11 -26.13 -20.60
N ALA A 297 21.81 -27.25 -20.42
CA ALA A 297 22.33 -27.68 -19.12
C ALA A 297 23.21 -26.62 -18.41
N ILE A 298 23.90 -25.77 -19.18
CA ILE A 298 24.74 -24.67 -18.68
C ILE A 298 23.92 -23.63 -17.88
N PHE A 299 22.63 -23.46 -18.19
CA PHE A 299 21.73 -22.58 -17.43
C PHE A 299 21.62 -23.00 -15.95
N PHE A 300 21.73 -24.30 -15.66
CA PHE A 300 21.66 -24.83 -14.29
C PHE A 300 23.01 -24.79 -13.57
N ASN A 301 24.08 -24.37 -14.26
CA ASN A 301 25.39 -24.20 -13.64
C ASN A 301 25.48 -22.83 -12.98
N LEU A 302 25.67 -22.85 -11.65
CA LEU A 302 25.77 -21.63 -10.86
C LEU A 302 27.04 -20.85 -11.23
N THR A 303 26.88 -19.58 -11.59
CA THR A 303 28.00 -18.71 -11.93
C THR A 303 28.71 -18.18 -10.68
N VAL A 304 29.98 -17.77 -10.82
CA VAL A 304 30.75 -17.18 -9.71
C VAL A 304 30.10 -15.89 -9.19
N GLU A 305 29.44 -15.14 -10.07
CA GLU A 305 28.72 -13.91 -9.73
C GLU A 305 27.46 -14.20 -8.89
N GLU A 306 26.69 -15.23 -9.26
CA GLU A 306 25.53 -15.68 -8.48
C GLU A 306 25.94 -16.21 -7.11
N ILE A 307 27.02 -16.97 -7.02
CA ILE A 307 27.57 -17.45 -5.73
C ILE A 307 27.93 -16.27 -4.82
N ARG A 308 28.62 -15.25 -5.36
CA ARG A 308 28.96 -14.04 -4.61
C ARG A 308 27.72 -13.27 -4.17
N ARG A 309 26.71 -13.17 -5.04
CA ARG A 309 25.43 -12.50 -4.74
C ARG A 309 24.66 -13.24 -3.65
N GLU A 310 24.61 -14.57 -3.70
CA GLU A 310 23.98 -15.39 -2.67
C GLU A 310 24.70 -15.24 -1.31
N GLN A 311 26.03 -15.25 -1.31
CA GLN A 311 26.82 -15.00 -0.10
C GLN A 311 26.56 -13.62 0.48
N ALA A 312 26.47 -12.58 -0.37
CA ALA A 312 26.13 -11.23 0.05
C ALA A 312 24.72 -11.15 0.65
N LEU A 313 23.71 -11.71 -0.03
CA LEU A 313 22.32 -11.78 0.47
C LEU A 313 22.21 -12.52 1.79
N ARG A 314 22.95 -13.63 1.94
CA ARG A 314 22.98 -14.41 3.18
C ARG A 314 23.64 -13.63 4.32
N THR A 315 24.71 -12.91 4.03
CA THR A 315 25.37 -12.02 4.99
C THR A 315 24.43 -10.91 5.43
N GLU A 316 23.78 -10.23 4.49
CA GLU A 316 22.82 -9.17 4.77
C GLU A 316 21.61 -9.68 5.56
N ALA A 317 21.07 -10.86 5.25
CA ALA A 317 19.97 -11.47 6.00
C ALA A 317 20.38 -11.80 7.45
N VAL A 318 21.60 -12.28 7.64
CA VAL A 318 22.16 -12.52 8.98
C VAL A 318 22.33 -11.19 9.73
N GLU A 319 22.89 -10.16 9.11
CA GLU A 319 23.02 -8.83 9.73
C GLU A 319 21.65 -8.22 10.06
N ARG A 320 20.68 -8.32 9.15
CA ARG A 320 19.30 -7.84 9.33
C ARG A 320 18.58 -8.56 10.46
N SER A 321 18.82 -9.87 10.64
CA SER A 321 18.25 -10.66 11.74
C SER A 321 18.97 -10.42 13.07
N GLN A 322 20.25 -10.05 13.06
CA GLN A 322 21.02 -9.71 14.26
C GLN A 322 20.74 -8.29 14.80
N MET A 323 20.22 -7.39 13.97
CA MET A 323 19.90 -6.03 14.40
C MET A 323 18.56 -5.94 15.13
N LEU A 324 18.58 -5.35 16.33
CA LEU A 324 17.37 -5.11 17.14
C LEU A 324 16.47 -4.05 16.46
N ARG A 325 15.41 -4.51 15.80
CA ARG A 325 14.43 -3.63 15.16
C ARG A 325 13.46 -3.03 16.17
N THR A 326 13.34 -1.70 16.15
CA THR A 326 12.31 -0.98 16.89
C THR A 326 10.92 -1.25 16.28
N LYS A 327 9.84 -1.08 17.08
CA LYS A 327 8.45 -1.20 16.59
C LYS A 327 8.22 -0.35 15.33
N ALA A 328 8.76 0.87 15.31
CA ALA A 328 8.65 1.80 14.20
C ALA A 328 9.48 1.42 12.95
N MET A 329 10.42 0.47 13.05
CA MET A 329 11.10 -0.10 11.88
C MET A 329 10.26 -1.23 11.28
N ARG A 330 9.68 -2.10 12.11
CA ARG A 330 8.82 -3.20 11.62
C ARG A 330 7.58 -2.67 10.92
N GLU A 331 6.90 -1.70 11.53
CA GLU A 331 5.70 -1.07 10.97
C GLU A 331 6.02 -0.33 9.66
N ARG A 332 7.19 0.32 9.56
CA ARG A 332 7.63 0.96 8.32
C ARG A 332 7.85 -0.06 7.20
N ASP A 333 8.50 -1.17 7.49
CA ASP A 333 8.78 -2.21 6.49
C ASP A 333 7.50 -2.90 6.01
N GLU A 334 6.58 -3.17 6.93
CA GLU A 334 5.25 -3.71 6.62
C GLU A 334 4.45 -2.73 5.74
N ILE A 335 4.49 -1.43 6.05
CA ILE A 335 3.88 -0.40 5.19
C ILE A 335 4.54 -0.36 3.80
N HIS A 336 5.86 -0.51 3.71
CA HIS A 336 6.57 -0.55 2.43
C HIS A 336 6.19 -1.77 1.59
N GLU A 337 6.05 -2.93 2.23
CA GLU A 337 5.65 -4.17 1.58
C GLU A 337 4.19 -4.12 1.11
N VAL A 338 3.31 -3.52 1.93
CA VAL A 338 1.89 -3.27 1.60
C VAL A 338 1.74 -2.28 0.44
N ARG A 339 2.57 -1.23 0.38
CA ARG A 339 2.53 -0.22 -0.71
C ARG A 339 3.22 -0.67 -1.99
N LYS A 340 3.82 -1.87 -2.01
CA LYS A 340 4.56 -2.37 -3.17
C LYS A 340 3.66 -2.56 -4.39
N TYR A 341 2.38 -2.86 -4.18
CA TYR A 341 1.43 -3.11 -5.25
C TYR A 341 0.14 -2.31 -5.01
N ARG A 342 -0.38 -1.69 -6.07
CA ARG A 342 -1.68 -0.98 -6.05
C ARG A 342 -2.80 -1.82 -6.68
N PHE A 343 -2.43 -2.72 -7.58
CA PHE A 343 -3.32 -3.65 -8.26
C PHE A 343 -2.70 -5.04 -8.25
N GLY A 344 -3.53 -6.05 -8.48
CA GLY A 344 -3.13 -7.43 -8.67
C GLY A 344 -4.00 -8.14 -9.68
N VAL A 345 -3.52 -9.29 -10.12
CA VAL A 345 -4.19 -10.14 -11.12
C VAL A 345 -4.70 -11.41 -10.42
N ILE A 346 -5.98 -11.72 -10.60
CA ILE A 346 -6.57 -12.96 -10.12
C ILE A 346 -6.95 -13.81 -11.31
N ARG A 347 -6.53 -15.07 -11.28
CA ARG A 347 -6.87 -16.08 -12.29
C ARG A 347 -7.74 -17.14 -11.65
N ILE A 348 -8.90 -17.42 -12.23
CA ILE A 348 -9.81 -18.48 -11.80
C ILE A 348 -9.69 -19.64 -12.78
N ARG A 349 -9.23 -20.80 -12.28
CA ARG A 349 -9.15 -22.05 -13.02
C ARG A 349 -10.50 -22.77 -12.96
N PHE A 350 -11.07 -22.99 -14.13
CA PHE A 350 -12.29 -23.77 -14.30
C PHE A 350 -11.97 -25.26 -14.51
N PRO A 351 -12.95 -26.17 -14.25
CA PRO A 351 -12.81 -27.60 -14.51
C PRO A 351 -12.54 -27.95 -15.98
N GLU A 352 -12.90 -27.07 -16.90
CA GLU A 352 -12.67 -27.18 -18.35
C GLU A 352 -11.21 -26.88 -18.75
N GLU A 353 -10.31 -26.80 -17.78
CA GLU A 353 -8.92 -26.35 -17.91
C GLU A 353 -8.76 -24.87 -18.32
N VAL A 354 -9.84 -24.11 -18.48
CA VAL A 354 -9.81 -22.69 -18.84
C VAL A 354 -9.41 -21.81 -17.63
N LEU A 355 -8.64 -20.76 -17.87
CA LEU A 355 -8.30 -19.74 -16.88
C LEU A 355 -9.00 -18.41 -17.21
N LEU A 356 -9.87 -17.95 -16.32
CA LEU A 356 -10.45 -16.61 -16.38
C LEU A 356 -9.57 -15.64 -15.61
N GLN A 357 -9.01 -14.63 -16.28
CA GLN A 357 -8.15 -13.62 -15.68
C GLN A 357 -8.92 -12.31 -15.49
N GLY A 358 -8.71 -11.67 -14.33
CA GLY A 358 -9.21 -10.32 -14.03
C GLY A 358 -8.22 -9.50 -13.21
N THR A 359 -8.29 -8.18 -13.37
CA THR A 359 -7.47 -7.20 -12.64
C THR A 359 -8.27 -6.56 -11.51
N PHE A 360 -7.68 -6.47 -10.33
CA PHE A 360 -8.32 -5.99 -9.10
C PHE A 360 -7.41 -5.04 -8.33
N GLY A 361 -7.99 -4.07 -7.63
CA GLY A 361 -7.30 -3.24 -6.65
C GLY A 361 -6.98 -4.01 -5.37
N VAL A 362 -5.86 -3.69 -4.71
CA VAL A 362 -5.42 -4.42 -3.50
C VAL A 362 -6.36 -4.32 -2.31
N HIS A 363 -7.14 -3.25 -2.23
CA HIS A 363 -8.11 -2.98 -1.17
C HIS A 363 -9.54 -3.36 -1.55
N GLU A 364 -9.74 -3.98 -2.71
CA GLU A 364 -11.05 -4.52 -3.05
C GLU A 364 -11.40 -5.70 -2.15
N LYS A 365 -12.70 -5.90 -1.95
CA LYS A 365 -13.23 -7.02 -1.18
C LYS A 365 -13.24 -8.28 -2.02
N PHE A 366 -13.16 -9.43 -1.36
CA PHE A 366 -13.29 -10.71 -2.04
C PHE A 366 -14.67 -10.90 -2.71
N SER A 367 -15.72 -10.26 -2.18
CA SER A 367 -17.05 -10.21 -2.80
C SER A 367 -17.01 -9.77 -4.26
N SER A 368 -16.17 -8.79 -4.62
CA SER A 368 -16.02 -8.30 -5.99
C SER A 368 -15.43 -9.34 -6.94
N VAL A 369 -14.60 -10.26 -6.42
CA VAL A 369 -14.07 -11.39 -7.21
C VAL A 369 -15.16 -12.43 -7.45
N ILE A 370 -16.01 -12.68 -6.45
CA ILE A 370 -17.16 -13.60 -6.59
C ILE A 370 -18.15 -13.04 -7.61
N GLU A 371 -18.47 -11.75 -7.54
CA GLU A 371 -19.33 -11.06 -8.49
C GLU A 371 -18.76 -11.13 -9.91
N PHE A 372 -17.47 -10.83 -10.09
CA PHE A 372 -16.77 -10.99 -11.37
C PHE A 372 -16.87 -12.40 -11.95
N VAL A 373 -16.67 -13.44 -11.12
CA VAL A 373 -16.84 -14.83 -11.56
C VAL A 373 -18.30 -15.08 -11.94
N ARG A 374 -19.25 -14.63 -11.11
CA ARG A 374 -20.69 -14.83 -11.35
C ARG A 374 -21.15 -14.19 -12.66
N GLU A 375 -20.72 -12.99 -12.97
CA GLU A 375 -21.01 -12.31 -14.26
C GLU A 375 -20.51 -13.10 -15.48
N ALA A 376 -19.41 -13.83 -15.32
CA ALA A 376 -18.83 -14.67 -16.38
C ALA A 376 -19.53 -16.03 -16.54
N LEU A 377 -20.33 -16.47 -15.56
CA LEU A 377 -21.02 -17.76 -15.58
C LEU A 377 -22.26 -17.73 -16.46
N ARG A 378 -22.52 -18.80 -17.19
CA ARG A 378 -23.74 -18.96 -18.00
C ARG A 378 -25.02 -18.96 -17.16
N ASP A 379 -24.94 -19.53 -15.97
CA ASP A 379 -26.00 -19.56 -14.97
C ASP A 379 -25.52 -18.81 -13.73
N GLU A 380 -26.07 -17.62 -13.50
CA GLU A 380 -25.70 -16.75 -12.38
C GLU A 380 -26.24 -17.26 -11.04
N THR A 381 -27.16 -18.23 -11.05
CA THR A 381 -27.81 -18.78 -9.85
C THR A 381 -27.03 -19.94 -9.23
N ILE A 382 -25.99 -20.43 -9.91
CA ILE A 382 -25.23 -21.59 -9.43
C ILE A 382 -24.43 -21.25 -8.16
N SER A 383 -24.53 -22.13 -7.16
CA SER A 383 -23.65 -22.07 -6.00
C SER A 383 -22.26 -22.61 -6.35
N PHE A 384 -21.25 -21.79 -6.08
CA PHE A 384 -19.86 -22.15 -6.29
C PHE A 384 -18.99 -21.64 -5.14
N SER A 385 -17.82 -22.25 -4.98
CA SER A 385 -16.77 -21.77 -4.09
C SER A 385 -15.44 -21.66 -4.83
N LEU A 386 -14.59 -20.80 -4.28
CA LEU A 386 -13.26 -20.51 -4.81
C LEU A 386 -12.22 -20.98 -3.80
N ASN A 387 -11.36 -21.90 -4.25
CA ASN A 387 -10.34 -22.49 -3.43
C ASN A 387 -8.97 -22.01 -3.88
N THR A 388 -8.08 -21.77 -2.93
CA THR A 388 -6.65 -21.57 -3.22
C THR A 388 -6.04 -22.82 -3.87
N PRO A 389 -4.85 -22.72 -4.48
CA PRO A 389 -4.16 -23.88 -5.06
C PRO A 389 -3.84 -24.97 -4.04
N THR A 390 -3.75 -24.61 -2.75
CA THR A 390 -3.54 -25.53 -1.63
C THR A 390 -4.82 -26.23 -1.17
N GLY A 391 -5.98 -25.91 -1.79
CA GLY A 391 -7.28 -26.51 -1.50
C GLY A 391 -8.07 -25.80 -0.40
N GLN A 392 -7.50 -24.78 0.25
CA GLN A 392 -8.21 -23.99 1.26
C GLN A 392 -9.29 -23.13 0.61
N GLU A 393 -10.51 -23.27 1.10
CA GLU A 393 -11.68 -22.49 0.68
C GLU A 393 -11.65 -21.09 1.32
N ILE A 394 -11.96 -20.07 0.53
CA ILE A 394 -12.04 -18.69 0.99
C ILE A 394 -13.50 -18.40 1.34
N THR A 395 -13.79 -18.24 2.63
CA THR A 395 -15.16 -18.03 3.14
C THR A 395 -15.46 -16.58 3.49
N ASP A 396 -14.44 -15.77 3.77
CA ASP A 396 -14.62 -14.37 4.16
C ASP A 396 -14.71 -13.47 2.92
N GLU A 397 -15.93 -13.11 2.55
CA GLU A 397 -16.22 -12.24 1.41
C GLU A 397 -15.91 -10.76 1.68
N ASN A 398 -15.87 -10.36 2.95
CA ASN A 398 -15.66 -8.96 3.34
C ASN A 398 -14.19 -8.59 3.51
N ALA A 399 -13.32 -9.59 3.68
CA ALA A 399 -11.89 -9.40 3.73
C ALA A 399 -11.35 -8.83 2.42
N THR A 400 -10.32 -8.00 2.53
CA THR A 400 -9.64 -7.43 1.37
C THR A 400 -8.70 -8.45 0.71
N LEU A 401 -8.46 -8.28 -0.60
CA LEU A 401 -7.55 -9.16 -1.35
C LEU A 401 -6.13 -9.17 -0.77
N LEU A 402 -5.69 -8.05 -0.20
CA LEU A 402 -4.41 -7.94 0.49
C LEU A 402 -4.39 -8.76 1.79
N GLU A 403 -5.43 -8.68 2.62
CA GLU A 403 -5.54 -9.46 3.87
C GLU A 403 -5.56 -10.97 3.60
N LEU A 404 -6.23 -11.38 2.52
CA LEU A 404 -6.27 -12.75 2.04
C LEU A 404 -4.98 -13.19 1.33
N LYS A 405 -3.97 -12.30 1.22
CA LYS A 405 -2.69 -12.54 0.54
C LYS A 405 -2.85 -13.02 -0.91
N LEU A 406 -3.86 -12.51 -1.61
CA LEU A 406 -4.13 -12.81 -3.01
C LEU A 406 -3.36 -11.90 -3.99
N ILE A 407 -2.73 -10.85 -3.47
CA ILE A 407 -1.93 -9.85 -4.20
C ILE A 407 -0.45 -10.25 -4.15
N PRO A 408 0.35 -10.04 -5.22
CA PRO A 408 0.03 -9.34 -6.47
C PRO A 408 -0.56 -10.20 -7.58
N ALA A 409 -0.37 -11.52 -7.53
CA ALA A 409 -0.98 -12.43 -8.48
C ALA A 409 -1.32 -13.75 -7.82
N SER A 410 -2.54 -14.22 -8.03
CA SER A 410 -3.02 -15.48 -7.47
C SER A 410 -3.85 -16.29 -8.46
N VAL A 411 -3.76 -17.61 -8.32
CA VAL A 411 -4.62 -18.55 -9.04
C VAL A 411 -5.59 -19.17 -8.04
N LEU A 412 -6.87 -19.12 -8.32
CA LEU A 412 -7.94 -19.75 -7.55
C LEU A 412 -8.56 -20.87 -8.41
N ASN A 413 -9.11 -21.89 -7.78
CA ASN A 413 -9.79 -22.98 -8.43
C ASN A 413 -11.30 -22.82 -8.20
N PHE A 414 -12.06 -22.84 -9.30
CA PHE A 414 -13.52 -22.82 -9.26
C PHE A 414 -14.08 -24.20 -8.96
N ARG A 415 -15.00 -24.27 -7.99
CA ARG A 415 -15.72 -25.49 -7.63
C ARG A 415 -17.22 -25.20 -7.58
N ALA A 416 -17.98 -25.77 -8.51
CA ALA A 416 -19.44 -25.74 -8.47
C ALA A 416 -20.01 -26.93 -7.68
N GLN A 417 -21.20 -26.74 -7.08
CA GLN A 417 -21.94 -27.82 -6.43
C GLN A 417 -22.63 -28.74 -7.46
N SER A 418 -22.94 -28.23 -8.65
CA SER A 418 -23.55 -28.99 -9.76
C SER A 418 -22.51 -29.43 -10.79
N ALA A 419 -22.66 -30.64 -11.32
CA ALA A 419 -21.79 -31.20 -12.35
C ALA A 419 -22.20 -30.70 -13.75
N GLY A 420 -21.65 -29.55 -14.16
CA GLY A 420 -21.74 -29.00 -15.52
C GLY A 420 -20.47 -29.27 -16.35
N LYS A 421 -20.59 -29.25 -17.68
CA LYS A 421 -19.46 -29.37 -18.63
C LYS A 421 -19.10 -28.04 -19.32
N CYS A 422 -19.85 -26.97 -19.07
CA CYS A 422 -19.62 -25.64 -19.63
C CYS A 422 -20.18 -24.59 -18.67
N PHE A 423 -19.31 -23.95 -17.89
CA PHE A 423 -19.71 -22.96 -16.89
C PHE A 423 -19.67 -21.53 -17.39
N LEU A 424 -18.79 -21.20 -18.35
CA LEU A 424 -18.60 -19.83 -18.84
C LEU A 424 -19.61 -19.45 -19.94
N LYS A 425 -19.97 -18.16 -20.02
CA LYS A 425 -20.79 -17.60 -21.12
C LYS A 425 -20.05 -17.75 -22.47
N PRO A 426 -20.75 -18.05 -23.57
CA PRO A 426 -20.14 -18.14 -24.91
C PRO A 426 -19.41 -16.85 -25.34
N GLU A 427 -19.93 -15.69 -24.94
CA GLU A 427 -19.33 -14.37 -25.22
C GLU A 427 -17.96 -14.22 -24.52
N VAL A 428 -17.86 -14.68 -23.27
CA VAL A 428 -16.62 -14.68 -22.50
C VAL A 428 -15.61 -15.64 -23.11
N MET A 429 -16.07 -16.81 -23.56
CA MET A 429 -15.24 -17.78 -24.28
C MET A 429 -14.77 -17.27 -25.67
N ALA A 430 -15.42 -16.26 -26.25
CA ALA A 430 -14.95 -15.62 -27.47
C ALA A 430 -13.77 -14.66 -27.21
N LEU A 431 -13.53 -14.26 -25.95
CA LEU A 431 -12.40 -13.42 -25.52
C LEU A 431 -11.12 -14.23 -25.27
N VAL A 432 -11.03 -15.46 -25.80
CA VAL A 432 -9.83 -16.28 -25.72
C VAL A 432 -8.68 -15.55 -26.41
N GLN A 433 -7.69 -15.13 -25.64
CA GLN A 433 -6.47 -14.53 -26.16
C GLN A 433 -5.37 -15.57 -26.16
N THR A 434 -4.66 -15.66 -27.28
CA THR A 434 -3.41 -16.41 -27.33
C THR A 434 -2.33 -15.64 -26.57
N LEU A 435 -1.74 -16.26 -25.55
CA LEU A 435 -0.49 -15.80 -24.95
C LEU A 435 0.61 -15.82 -26.03
N SER A 436 0.82 -14.69 -26.69
CA SER A 436 1.91 -14.45 -27.65
C SER A 436 3.23 -14.18 -26.94
#